data_AF-A0A2M9T8I5-F1
#
_entry.id   AF-A0A2M9T8I5-F1
#
_cell.length_a   1.000
_cell.length_b   1.000
_cell.length_c   1.000
_cell.angle_alpha   90.00
_cell.angle_beta   90.00
_cell.angle_gamma   90.00
#
_symmetry.space_group_name_H-M   'P 1'
#
loop_
_entity.id
_entity.type
_entity.pdbx_description
1 polymer ?
#
loop_
_entity_poly.entity_id
_entity_poly.type
_entity_poly.pdbx_seq_one_letter_code
_entity_poly.pdbx_strand_id
1 'polypeptide(L)'
;MRWIAKFVGIPQGLAQLEARSRAAYERDFMALSGEQRLELITELDREALAHAQQQARKQPTPAEALTIETQTAQNQTAENQSSQEHVESEDTLPHYFTMMKQLTLFGFFTSEVGATEVLRYEAVPGRYDGCAPYNGEPAWAT
;
A
#
# COMPACT_ATOMS: atom_id res chain seq x y z
N MET A 1 20.63 6.18 -14.08
CA MET A 1 19.20 6.21 -14.43
C MET A 1 18.46 5.10 -13.68
N ARG A 2 18.05 5.33 -12.42
CA ARG A 2 17.43 4.30 -11.54
C ARG A 2 15.97 4.61 -11.17
N TRP A 3 15.37 5.63 -11.78
CA TRP A 3 14.04 6.14 -11.43
C TRP A 3 12.89 5.51 -12.22
N ILE A 4 13.16 4.86 -13.34
CA ILE A 4 12.10 4.28 -14.20
C ILE A 4 11.59 2.93 -13.67
N ALA A 5 12.41 2.18 -12.91
CA ALA A 5 12.04 0.84 -12.43
C ALA A 5 10.94 0.82 -11.35
N LYS A 6 10.70 1.93 -10.64
CA LYS A 6 9.74 1.97 -9.52
C LYS A 6 8.26 2.05 -9.93
N PHE A 7 7.96 2.30 -11.20
CA PHE A 7 6.56 2.41 -11.69
C PHE A 7 6.06 1.15 -12.41
N VAL A 8 6.89 0.11 -12.55
CA VAL A 8 6.60 -1.12 -13.30
C VAL A 8 5.76 -2.13 -12.49
N GLY A 9 4.99 -1.67 -11.49
CA GLY A 9 4.19 -2.56 -10.63
C GLY A 9 2.69 -2.55 -10.92
N ILE A 10 2.14 -1.38 -11.28
CA ILE A 10 0.69 -1.20 -11.44
C ILE A 10 0.12 -1.94 -12.67
N PRO A 11 0.72 -1.86 -13.86
CA PRO A 11 0.21 -2.60 -15.03
C PRO A 11 0.14 -4.11 -14.80
N GLN A 12 1.15 -4.66 -14.11
CA GLN A 12 1.25 -6.07 -13.73
C GLN A 12 0.20 -6.43 -12.69
N GLY A 13 -0.05 -5.55 -11.72
CA GLY A 13 -1.10 -5.74 -10.73
C GLY A 13 -2.50 -5.80 -11.34
N LEU A 14 -2.78 -4.97 -12.35
CA LEU A 14 -4.05 -5.03 -13.10
C LEU A 14 -4.20 -6.34 -13.88
N ALA A 15 -3.12 -6.82 -14.52
CA ALA A 15 -3.15 -8.11 -15.20
C ALA A 15 -3.40 -9.28 -14.22
N GLN A 16 -2.83 -9.22 -13.01
CA GLN A 16 -3.08 -10.21 -11.97
C GLN A 16 -4.52 -10.18 -11.46
N LEU A 17 -5.11 -8.98 -11.30
CA LEU A 17 -6.52 -8.83 -10.93
C LEU A 17 -7.44 -9.47 -11.98
N GLU A 18 -7.21 -9.19 -13.27
CA GLU A 18 -8.00 -9.79 -14.35
C GLU A 18 -7.81 -11.32 -14.42
N ALA A 19 -6.58 -11.80 -14.28
CA ALA A 19 -6.30 -13.24 -14.24
C ALA A 19 -7.06 -13.91 -13.08
N ARG A 20 -7.09 -13.29 -11.90
CA ARG A 20 -7.80 -13.82 -10.73
C ARG A 20 -9.32 -13.78 -10.90
N SER A 21 -9.87 -12.70 -11.47
CA SER A 21 -11.29 -12.60 -11.80
C SER A 21 -11.72 -13.72 -12.75
N ARG A 22 -10.94 -13.96 -13.81
CA ARG A 22 -11.19 -15.04 -14.77
C ARG A 22 -11.02 -16.42 -14.14
N ALA A 23 -10.04 -16.61 -13.26
CA ALA A 23 -9.85 -17.88 -12.56
C ALA A 23 -10.99 -18.20 -11.59
N ALA A 24 -11.56 -17.20 -10.91
CA ALA A 24 -12.61 -17.40 -9.92
C ALA A 24 -14.02 -17.47 -10.53
N TYR A 25 -14.30 -16.69 -11.57
CA TYR A 25 -15.66 -16.48 -12.07
C TYR A 25 -15.78 -16.57 -13.60
N GLU A 26 -14.71 -16.92 -14.32
CA GLU A 26 -14.66 -17.01 -15.79
C GLU A 26 -15.08 -15.72 -16.53
N ARG A 27 -14.95 -14.58 -15.85
CA ARG A 27 -15.37 -13.26 -16.34
C ARG A 27 -14.32 -12.21 -16.04
N ASP A 28 -14.32 -11.16 -16.86
CA ASP A 28 -13.51 -9.96 -16.60
C ASP A 28 -14.00 -9.25 -15.34
N PHE A 29 -13.09 -8.55 -14.65
CA PHE A 29 -13.38 -7.94 -13.35
C PHE A 29 -14.57 -6.97 -13.38
N MET A 30 -14.66 -6.17 -14.44
CA MET A 30 -15.75 -5.20 -14.60
C MET A 30 -17.10 -5.84 -14.93
N ALA A 31 -17.12 -7.08 -15.42
CA ALA A 31 -18.33 -7.84 -15.73
C ALA A 31 -18.88 -8.63 -14.52
N LEU A 32 -18.15 -8.65 -13.40
CA LEU A 32 -18.62 -9.25 -12.15
C LEU A 32 -19.76 -8.44 -11.53
N SER A 33 -20.66 -9.15 -10.83
CA SER A 33 -21.66 -8.51 -9.96
C SER A 33 -20.99 -7.74 -8.81
N GLY A 34 -21.71 -6.82 -8.20
CA GLY A 34 -21.19 -6.02 -7.07
C GLY A 34 -20.74 -6.89 -5.90
N GLU A 35 -21.48 -7.97 -5.61
CA GLU A 35 -21.15 -8.91 -4.53
C GLU A 35 -19.88 -9.72 -4.83
N GLN A 36 -19.76 -10.29 -6.03
CA GLN A 36 -18.57 -11.03 -6.45
C GLN A 36 -17.32 -10.15 -6.48
N ARG A 37 -17.48 -8.90 -6.91
CA ARG A 37 -16.39 -7.92 -6.92
C ARG A 37 -15.93 -7.58 -5.50
N LEU A 38 -16.89 -7.38 -4.59
CA LEU A 38 -16.59 -7.12 -3.19
C LEU A 38 -15.85 -8.29 -2.54
N GLU A 39 -16.32 -9.51 -2.78
CA GLU A 39 -15.69 -10.74 -2.28
C GLU A 39 -14.23 -10.84 -2.76
N LEU A 40 -14.01 -10.69 -4.07
CA LEU A 40 -12.68 -10.76 -4.68
C LEU A 40 -11.71 -9.71 -4.11
N ILE A 41 -12.16 -8.45 -4.01
CA ILE A 41 -11.34 -7.35 -3.47
C ILE A 41 -11.04 -7.57 -1.99
N THR A 42 -12.00 -8.09 -1.22
CA THR A 42 -11.83 -8.37 0.21
C THR A 42 -10.77 -9.46 0.44
N GLU A 43 -10.76 -10.49 -0.40
CA GLU A 43 -9.72 -11.53 -0.35
C GLU A 43 -8.34 -10.94 -0.65
N LEU A 44 -8.22 -10.14 -1.72
CA LEU A 44 -6.98 -9.48 -2.08
C LEU A 44 -6.45 -8.55 -0.99
N ASP A 45 -7.35 -7.86 -0.29
CA ASP A 45 -6.98 -7.02 0.85
C ASP A 45 -6.44 -7.85 2.01
N ARG A 46 -7.07 -8.99 2.31
CA ARG A 46 -6.61 -9.90 3.36
C ARG A 46 -5.22 -10.47 3.05
N GLU A 47 -5.00 -10.86 1.80
CA GLU A 47 -3.68 -11.33 1.32
C GLU A 47 -2.62 -10.25 1.42
N ALA A 48 -2.92 -9.04 0.97
CA ALA A 48 -2.00 -7.90 1.06
C ALA A 48 -1.64 -7.57 2.51
N LEU A 49 -2.61 -7.62 3.43
CA LEU A 49 -2.38 -7.43 4.86
C LEU A 49 -1.52 -8.55 5.45
N ALA A 50 -1.77 -9.81 5.09
CA ALA A 50 -0.97 -10.94 5.53
C ALA A 50 0.49 -10.82 5.04
N HIS A 51 0.69 -10.41 3.79
CA HIS A 51 2.00 -10.15 3.22
C HIS A 51 2.75 -9.07 4.00
N ALA A 52 2.10 -7.94 4.30
CA ALA A 52 2.68 -6.85 5.08
C ALA A 52 3.06 -7.29 6.50
N GLN A 53 2.23 -8.11 7.15
CA GLN A 53 2.54 -8.66 8.48
C GLN A 53 3.73 -9.63 8.44
N GLN A 54 3.82 -10.48 7.42
CA GLN A 54 4.95 -11.37 7.23
C GLN A 54 6.25 -10.59 6.98
N GLN A 55 6.19 -9.54 6.17
CA GLN A 55 7.32 -8.64 5.95
C GLN A 55 7.75 -7.94 7.25
N ALA A 56 6.80 -7.47 8.05
CA ALA A 56 7.09 -6.86 9.35
C ALA A 56 7.74 -7.85 10.34
N ARG A 57 7.40 -9.14 10.26
CA ARG A 57 8.05 -10.21 11.06
C ARG A 57 9.45 -10.58 10.59
N LYS A 58 9.69 -10.52 9.27
CA LYS A 58 11.00 -10.81 8.66
C LYS A 58 11.99 -9.66 8.86
N GLN A 59 11.49 -8.43 9.02
CA GLN A 59 12.34 -7.27 9.33
C GLN A 59 12.88 -7.38 10.76
N PRO A 60 14.20 -7.23 10.96
CA PRO A 60 14.77 -7.23 12.30
C PRO A 60 14.17 -6.06 13.10
N THR A 61 13.82 -6.30 14.36
CA THR A 61 13.31 -5.22 15.22
C THR A 61 14.34 -4.09 15.34
N PRO A 62 13.95 -2.83 15.62
CA PRO A 62 14.93 -1.74 15.75
C PRO A 62 16.06 -2.03 16.75
N ALA A 63 15.79 -2.84 17.78
CA ALA A 63 16.79 -3.31 18.74
C ALA A 63 17.75 -4.36 18.15
N GLU A 64 17.25 -5.29 17.34
CA GLU A 64 18.05 -6.30 16.62
C GLU A 64 18.82 -5.67 15.46
N ALA A 65 18.23 -4.71 14.75
CA ALA A 65 18.86 -3.92 13.70
C ALA A 65 20.04 -3.10 14.26
N LEU A 66 19.88 -2.44 15.42
CA LEU A 66 20.98 -1.77 16.11
C LEU A 66 22.12 -2.75 16.45
N THR A 67 21.78 -3.96 16.86
CA THR A 67 22.77 -5.00 17.21
C THR A 67 23.51 -5.49 15.96
N ILE A 68 22.81 -5.68 14.85
CA ILE A 68 23.38 -6.05 13.55
C ILE A 68 24.30 -4.93 13.03
N GLU A 69 23.89 -3.67 13.14
CA GLU A 69 24.71 -2.51 12.76
C GLU A 69 25.98 -2.40 13.63
N THR A 70 25.87 -2.66 14.94
CA THR A 70 27.01 -2.61 15.87
C THR A 70 28.01 -3.74 15.60
N GLN A 71 27.54 -4.94 15.28
CA GLN A 71 28.38 -6.08 14.91
C GLN A 71 29.01 -5.92 13.52
N THR A 72 28.29 -5.31 12.58
CA THR A 72 28.81 -5.03 11.23
C THR A 72 29.89 -3.94 11.27
N ALA A 73 29.74 -2.92 12.13
CA ALA A 73 30.77 -1.90 12.35
C ALA A 73 32.06 -2.47 12.98
N GLN A 74 31.97 -3.50 13.82
CA GLN A 74 33.14 -4.18 14.41
C GLN A 74 33.88 -5.07 13.39
N ASN A 75 33.18 -5.60 12.39
CA ASN A 75 33.78 -6.47 11.36
C ASN A 75 34.35 -5.69 10.15
N GLN A 76 34.24 -4.36 10.12
CA GLN A 76 34.67 -3.51 8.99
C GLN A 76 36.17 -3.20 8.90
N THR A 77 37.04 -3.80 9.73
CA THR A 77 38.51 -3.62 9.59
C THR A 77 39.17 -4.71 8.73
N ALA A 78 38.43 -5.71 8.24
CA ALA A 78 38.96 -6.68 7.29
C ALA A 78 37.98 -6.92 6.13
N GLU A 79 38.48 -6.63 4.93
CA GLU A 79 37.99 -7.07 3.61
C GLU A 79 36.92 -6.22 2.89
N ASN A 80 37.50 -5.38 2.04
CA ASN A 80 37.05 -4.87 0.73
C ASN A 80 36.15 -5.79 -0.10
N GLN A 81 35.27 -5.14 -0.88
CA GLN A 81 34.75 -5.54 -2.20
C GLN A 81 33.72 -6.69 -2.25
N SER A 82 32.44 -6.31 -2.30
CA SER A 82 31.54 -6.90 -3.29
C SER A 82 30.50 -5.87 -3.73
N SER A 83 30.54 -5.50 -5.01
CA SER A 83 29.43 -4.86 -5.71
C SER A 83 28.23 -5.80 -5.64
N GLN A 84 27.39 -5.66 -4.62
CA GLN A 84 26.14 -6.39 -4.54
C GLN A 84 25.17 -5.76 -5.55
N GLU A 85 24.99 -6.41 -6.70
CA GLU A 85 23.69 -6.40 -7.35
C GLU A 85 22.67 -6.87 -6.31
N HIS A 86 21.96 -5.92 -5.72
CA HIS A 86 20.84 -6.24 -4.85
C HIS A 86 19.75 -6.84 -5.75
N VAL A 87 19.77 -8.16 -5.88
CA VAL A 87 18.60 -8.91 -6.32
C VAL A 87 17.56 -8.68 -5.23
N GLU A 88 16.70 -7.68 -5.43
CA GLU A 88 15.48 -7.53 -4.65
C GLU A 88 14.73 -8.84 -4.80
N SER A 89 14.77 -9.68 -3.77
CA SER A 89 13.95 -10.88 -3.73
C SER A 89 12.49 -10.44 -3.75
N GLU A 90 11.64 -11.12 -4.53
CA GLU A 90 10.19 -10.86 -4.61
C GLU A 90 9.53 -10.70 -3.21
N ASP A 91 10.13 -11.33 -2.20
CA ASP A 91 9.76 -11.25 -0.79
C ASP A 91 9.82 -9.84 -0.15
N THR A 92 10.63 -8.91 -0.67
CA THR A 92 10.80 -7.56 -0.10
C THR A 92 9.85 -6.52 -0.70
N LEU A 93 9.24 -6.81 -1.85
CA LEU A 93 8.33 -5.87 -2.53
C LEU A 93 6.94 -5.88 -1.86
N PRO A 94 6.27 -4.74 -1.71
CA PRO A 94 4.90 -4.73 -1.20
C PRO A 94 3.97 -5.49 -2.16
N HIS A 95 2.97 -6.15 -1.61
CA HIS A 95 1.95 -6.83 -2.41
C HIS A 95 1.33 -5.86 -3.43
N TYR A 96 1.17 -6.28 -4.68
CA TYR A 96 0.72 -5.40 -5.79
C TYR A 96 -0.60 -4.68 -5.49
N PHE A 97 -1.51 -5.34 -4.77
CA PHE A 97 -2.80 -4.78 -4.38
C PHE A 97 -2.67 -3.59 -3.40
N THR A 98 -1.63 -3.55 -2.56
CA THR A 98 -1.41 -2.46 -1.60
C THR A 98 -1.28 -1.11 -2.31
N MET A 99 -0.42 -1.04 -3.34
CA MET A 99 -0.21 0.20 -4.09
C MET A 99 -1.44 0.61 -4.89
N MET A 100 -2.14 -0.35 -5.50
CA MET A 100 -3.38 -0.06 -6.22
C MET A 100 -4.45 0.49 -5.28
N LYS A 101 -4.68 -0.16 -4.14
CA LYS A 101 -5.66 0.29 -3.13
C LYS A 101 -5.33 1.70 -2.63
N GLN A 102 -4.08 1.97 -2.29
CA GLN A 102 -3.64 3.30 -1.85
C GLN A 102 -3.92 4.37 -2.91
N LEU A 103 -3.56 4.11 -4.16
CA LEU A 103 -3.77 5.07 -5.25
C LEU A 103 -5.26 5.30 -5.52
N THR A 104 -6.09 4.24 -5.48
CA THR A 104 -7.54 4.36 -5.66
C THR A 104 -8.18 5.18 -4.53
N LEU A 105 -7.84 4.91 -3.28
CA LEU A 105 -8.33 5.67 -2.13
C LEU A 105 -7.88 7.14 -2.24
N PHE A 106 -6.61 7.37 -2.56
CA PHE A 106 -6.08 8.72 -2.74
C PHE A 106 -6.83 9.48 -3.84
N GLY A 107 -7.04 8.86 -5.01
CA GLY A 107 -7.80 9.47 -6.10
C GLY A 107 -9.27 9.72 -5.74
N PHE A 108 -9.89 8.82 -4.98
CA PHE A 108 -11.28 9.00 -4.53
C PHE A 108 -11.43 10.14 -3.52
N PHE A 109 -10.60 10.16 -2.47
CA PHE A 109 -10.71 11.19 -1.41
C PHE A 109 -10.21 12.57 -1.83
N THR A 110 -9.49 12.68 -2.95
CA THR A 110 -9.13 13.96 -3.57
C THR A 110 -10.08 14.39 -4.69
N SER A 111 -11.08 13.56 -5.01
CA SER A 111 -12.12 13.90 -5.99
C SER A 111 -13.22 14.76 -5.38
N GLU A 112 -13.96 15.48 -6.23
CA GLU A 112 -15.12 16.28 -5.84
C GLU A 112 -16.17 15.44 -5.09
N VAL A 113 -16.48 14.25 -5.62
CA VAL A 113 -17.46 13.33 -5.02
C VAL A 113 -17.00 12.88 -3.64
N GLY A 114 -15.72 12.52 -3.48
CA GLY A 114 -15.16 12.12 -2.19
C GLY A 114 -15.17 13.26 -1.17
N ALA A 115 -14.83 14.48 -1.59
CA ALA A 115 -14.77 15.64 -0.71
C ALA A 115 -16.16 16.11 -0.23
N THR A 116 -17.21 15.93 -1.05
CA THR A 116 -18.55 16.49 -0.78
C THR A 116 -19.55 15.48 -0.22
N GLU A 117 -19.49 14.21 -0.63
CA GLU A 117 -20.44 13.19 -0.20
C GLU A 117 -19.94 12.36 0.99
N VAL A 118 -18.62 12.14 1.09
CA VAL A 118 -18.01 11.32 2.15
C VAL A 118 -17.37 12.19 3.24
N LEU A 119 -16.80 13.32 2.85
CA LEU A 119 -16.17 14.28 3.75
C LEU A 119 -17.01 15.55 3.88
N ARG A 120 -16.65 16.39 4.85
CA ARG A 120 -17.23 17.71 5.04
C ARG A 120 -16.42 18.73 4.26
N TYR A 121 -16.94 19.13 3.11
CA TYR A 121 -16.35 20.22 2.34
C TYR A 121 -16.85 21.58 2.84
N GLU A 122 -15.92 22.46 3.20
CA GLU A 122 -16.18 23.89 3.44
C GLU A 122 -15.18 24.71 2.62
N ALA A 123 -15.70 25.42 1.62
CA ALA A 123 -14.87 26.13 0.64
C ALA A 123 -13.98 27.21 1.28
N VAL A 124 -14.41 27.79 2.40
CA VAL A 124 -13.65 28.81 3.15
C VAL A 124 -13.71 28.44 4.63
N PRO A 125 -12.73 27.67 5.14
CA PRO A 125 -12.70 27.33 6.55
C PRO A 125 -12.51 28.61 7.39
N GLY A 126 -13.34 28.75 8.42
CA GLY A 126 -13.26 29.84 9.39
C GLY A 126 -12.07 29.70 10.35
N ARG A 127 -12.20 30.23 11.57
CA ARG A 127 -11.18 30.03 12.61
C ARG A 127 -11.14 28.56 13.03
N TYR A 128 -9.93 28.01 13.16
CA TYR A 128 -9.74 26.67 13.70
C TYR A 128 -10.14 26.59 15.18
N ASP A 129 -11.00 25.62 15.51
CA ASP A 129 -11.36 25.24 16.88
C ASP A 129 -11.02 23.77 17.12
N GLY A 130 -9.95 23.53 17.89
CA GLY A 130 -9.51 22.18 18.23
C GLY A 130 -10.35 21.47 19.30
N CYS A 131 -11.26 22.18 19.98
CA CYS A 131 -12.11 21.65 21.05
C CYS A 131 -13.60 21.63 20.66
N ALA A 132 -13.91 21.68 19.36
CA ALA A 132 -15.28 21.59 18.87
C ALA A 132 -15.96 20.27 19.30
N PRO A 133 -17.24 20.29 19.70
CA PRO A 133 -17.95 19.09 20.12
C PRO A 133 -18.04 18.07 18.96
N TYR A 134 -17.65 16.82 19.21
CA TYR A 134 -17.65 15.75 18.22
C TYR A 134 -18.84 14.81 18.42
N ASN A 135 -19.74 14.75 17.44
CA ASN A 135 -20.97 13.96 17.49
C ASN A 135 -20.96 12.76 16.53
N GLY A 136 -19.77 12.26 16.15
CA GLY A 136 -19.66 11.17 15.16
C GLY A 136 -19.80 11.64 13.70
N GLU A 137 -19.66 12.94 13.46
CA GLU A 137 -19.74 13.53 12.12
C GLU A 137 -18.54 13.10 11.25
N PRO A 138 -18.69 13.07 9.91
CA PRO A 138 -17.57 12.76 9.01
C PRO A 138 -16.40 13.73 9.16
N ALA A 139 -15.22 13.29 8.73
CA ALA A 139 -14.02 14.13 8.74
C ALA A 139 -14.13 15.31 7.75
N TRP A 140 -13.35 16.37 8.02
CA TRP A 140 -13.22 17.51 7.11
C TRP A 140 -12.40 17.14 5.88
N ALA A 141 -12.81 17.66 4.72
CA ALA A 141 -11.98 17.64 3.53
C ALA A 141 -10.81 18.64 3.72
N THR A 142 -9.59 18.21 3.40
CA THR A 142 -8.34 18.98 3.58
C THR A 142 -7.79 19.53 2.27
#